data_AF-A0A9D8EZC9-F1
#
_entry.id   AF-A0A9D8EZC9-F1
#
_cell.length_a   1.000
_cell.length_b   1.000
_cell.length_c   1.000
_cell.angle_alpha   90.00
_cell.angle_beta   90.00
_cell.angle_gamma   90.00
#
_symmetry.space_group_name_H-M   'P 1'
#
loop_
_entity.id
_entity.type
_entity.pdbx_description
1 polymer ?
#
loop_
_entity_poly.entity_id
_entity_poly.type
_entity_poly.pdbx_seq_one_letter_code
_entity_poly.pdbx_strand_id
1 'polypeptide(L)'
;MFRTWPSHLPPDVELWLIQLPGREERFREPRFTRVEPLVDALAPLVAPYLDKPFSVFGYSMGGLIGFELIRALRTRGSALPTRLFVTARQAPQLIETRPSLYQLPDEQLFEELDRRYGGIPSEALKNPEIRSVFVPLLRADIEMIETYRYQPGEPLDCPISVFGGQTDRITRDELAAWQEMTTREVEVQQFAGGHFFINTNPAPLLSALSRDL
;
A
#
# COMPACT_ATOMS: atom_id res chain seq x y z
N MET A 1 -5.99 7.41 9.12
CA MET A 1 -4.76 6.60 9.33
C MET A 1 -3.57 7.48 9.72
N PHE A 2 -3.08 8.37 8.85
CA PHE A 2 -1.78 9.06 9.05
C PHE A 2 -1.76 10.33 9.92
N ARG A 3 -2.92 10.80 10.40
CA ARG A 3 -3.03 12.12 11.07
C ARG A 3 -2.17 12.26 12.32
N THR A 4 -1.97 11.17 13.08
CA THR A 4 -1.19 11.18 14.34
C THR A 4 0.27 10.81 14.13
N TRP A 5 0.67 10.42 12.92
CA TRP A 5 2.02 9.91 12.66
C TRP A 5 3.12 10.94 12.92
N PRO A 6 2.97 12.24 12.57
CA PRO A 6 4.04 13.21 12.79
C PRO A 6 4.52 13.30 14.24
N SER A 7 3.66 13.04 15.24
CA SER A 7 4.07 13.04 16.66
C SER A 7 4.82 11.79 17.11
N HIS A 8 4.95 10.79 16.23
CA HIS A 8 5.63 9.51 16.50
C HIS A 8 6.86 9.28 15.63
N LEU A 9 7.06 10.09 14.58
CA LEU A 9 8.22 10.03 13.72
C LEU A 9 9.40 10.80 14.35
N PRO A 10 10.65 10.48 13.96
CA PRO A 10 11.82 11.27 14.35
C PRO A 10 11.64 12.75 13.98
N PRO A 11 12.18 13.69 14.78
CA PRO A 11 11.95 15.13 14.60
C PRO A 11 12.55 15.70 13.30
N ASP A 12 13.44 14.97 12.66
CA ASP A 12 14.09 15.27 11.38
C ASP A 12 13.39 14.59 10.18
N VAL A 13 12.30 13.86 10.40
CA VAL A 13 11.49 13.22 9.35
C VAL A 13 10.22 14.03 9.09
N GLU A 14 10.06 14.46 7.84
CA GLU A 14 8.83 15.10 7.35
C GLU A 14 7.92 14.06 6.67
N LEU A 15 6.63 14.05 7.04
CA LEU A 15 5.63 13.15 6.46
C LEU A 15 4.94 13.78 5.25
N TRP A 16 5.12 13.19 4.08
CA TRP A 16 4.41 13.55 2.84
C TRP A 16 3.38 12.47 2.49
N LEU A 17 2.14 12.89 2.22
CA LEU A 17 1.05 11.98 1.86
C LEU A 17 0.66 12.16 0.39
N ILE A 18 0.66 11.05 -0.35
CA ILE A 18 0.16 11.03 -1.73
C ILE A 18 -1.35 10.77 -1.70
N GLN A 19 -2.14 11.76 -2.07
CA GLN A 19 -3.58 11.61 -2.27
C GLN A 19 -3.89 11.20 -3.71
N LEU A 20 -4.28 9.94 -3.92
CA LEU A 20 -4.67 9.43 -5.24
C LEU A 20 -5.97 10.08 -5.75
N PRO A 21 -6.21 10.14 -7.07
CA PRO A 21 -7.47 10.61 -7.64
C PRO A 21 -8.72 9.86 -7.14
N GLY A 22 -9.88 10.52 -7.21
CA GLY A 22 -11.18 9.93 -6.93
C GLY A 22 -11.57 9.83 -5.45
N ARG A 23 -10.79 10.44 -4.55
CA ARG A 23 -11.05 10.51 -3.10
C ARG A 23 -10.80 11.89 -2.51
N GLU A 24 -11.47 12.18 -1.41
CA GLU A 24 -11.38 13.45 -0.66
C GLU A 24 -11.53 14.67 -1.60
N GLU A 25 -10.64 15.66 -1.50
CA GLU A 25 -10.63 16.86 -2.34
C GLU A 25 -10.48 16.57 -3.85
N ARG A 26 -9.98 15.37 -4.20
CA ARG A 26 -9.80 14.90 -5.59
C ARG A 26 -10.93 13.98 -6.05
N PHE A 27 -12.07 13.98 -5.37
CA PHE A 27 -13.20 13.05 -5.64
C PHE A 27 -13.71 13.07 -7.09
N ARG A 28 -13.65 14.23 -7.76
CA ARG A 28 -14.13 14.39 -9.14
C ARG A 28 -13.14 13.91 -10.21
N GLU A 29 -11.90 13.62 -9.82
CA GLU A 29 -10.89 13.18 -10.77
C GLU A 29 -11.08 11.70 -11.16
N PRO A 30 -10.79 11.33 -12.41
CA PRO A 30 -10.85 9.94 -12.85
C PRO A 30 -9.96 9.03 -12.00
N ARG A 31 -10.48 7.86 -11.63
CA ARG A 31 -9.76 6.86 -10.85
C ARG A 31 -8.86 6.04 -11.77
N PHE A 32 -7.70 5.66 -11.25
CA PHE A 32 -6.87 4.64 -11.89
C PHE A 32 -7.35 3.25 -11.47
N THR A 33 -7.36 2.31 -12.40
CA THR A 33 -7.63 0.89 -12.16
C THR A 33 -6.41 0.00 -12.46
N ARG A 34 -5.27 0.63 -12.76
CA ARG A 34 -4.01 -0.02 -13.18
C ARG A 34 -2.84 0.68 -12.49
N VAL A 35 -1.85 -0.10 -12.05
CA VAL A 35 -0.68 0.43 -11.32
C VAL A 35 0.23 1.21 -12.25
N GLU A 36 0.44 0.70 -13.47
CA GLU A 36 1.41 1.25 -14.41
C GLU A 36 1.06 2.70 -14.81
N PRO A 37 -0.18 3.00 -15.28
CA PRO A 37 -0.57 4.37 -15.62
C PRO A 37 -0.59 5.30 -14.39
N LEU A 38 -0.90 4.76 -13.20
CA LEU A 38 -0.86 5.55 -11.97
C LEU A 38 0.58 5.98 -11.66
N VAL A 39 1.52 5.04 -11.70
CA VAL A 39 2.93 5.30 -11.40
C VAL A 39 3.57 6.21 -12.45
N ASP A 40 3.23 6.05 -13.72
CA ASP A 40 3.68 6.93 -14.80
C ASP A 40 3.23 8.38 -14.57
N ALA A 41 2.03 8.58 -14.00
CA ALA A 41 1.53 9.90 -13.62
C ALA A 41 2.17 10.42 -12.33
N LEU A 42 2.42 9.56 -11.33
CA LEU A 42 2.97 9.95 -10.03
C LEU A 42 4.47 10.28 -10.06
N ALA A 43 5.28 9.46 -10.73
CA ALA A 43 6.74 9.59 -10.76
C ALA A 43 7.23 11.00 -11.14
N PRO A 44 6.75 11.65 -12.23
CA PRO A 44 7.17 13.01 -12.57
C PRO A 44 6.69 14.06 -11.56
N LEU A 45 5.57 13.82 -10.87
CA LEU A 45 5.01 14.76 -9.88
C LEU A 45 5.79 14.73 -8.57
N VAL A 46 6.24 13.55 -8.14
CA VAL A 46 6.97 13.41 -6.87
C VAL A 46 8.46 13.72 -7.01
N ALA A 47 9.07 13.42 -8.17
CA ALA A 47 10.52 13.54 -8.36
C ALA A 47 11.13 14.91 -7.96
N PRO A 48 10.48 16.06 -8.22
CA PRO A 48 11.02 17.37 -7.81
C PRO A 48 11.14 17.56 -6.29
N TYR A 49 10.44 16.76 -5.49
CA TYR A 49 10.44 16.84 -4.02
C TYR A 49 11.40 15.84 -3.36
N LEU A 50 12.16 15.07 -4.15
CA LEU A 50 13.08 14.02 -3.68
C LEU A 50 14.54 14.50 -3.71
N ASP A 51 14.78 15.75 -3.30
CA ASP A 51 16.09 16.39 -3.23
C ASP A 51 16.86 16.08 -1.94
N LYS A 52 16.21 15.41 -0.99
CA LYS A 52 16.75 14.92 0.29
C LYS A 52 16.61 13.40 0.40
N PRO A 53 17.35 12.74 1.32
CA PRO A 53 17.08 11.35 1.66
C PRO A 53 15.62 11.14 2.02
N PHE A 54 14.99 10.13 1.41
CA PHE A 54 13.57 9.86 1.59
C PHE A 54 13.33 8.36 1.71
N SER A 55 12.22 8.01 2.36
CA SER A 55 11.70 6.64 2.42
C SER A 55 10.30 6.59 1.86
N VAL A 56 9.91 5.44 1.32
CA VAL A 56 8.56 5.22 0.80
C VAL A 56 7.80 4.30 1.75
N PHE A 57 6.66 4.75 2.27
CA PHE A 57 5.76 3.91 3.06
C PHE A 57 4.51 3.55 2.26
N GLY A 58 4.15 2.27 2.27
CA GLY A 58 2.99 1.76 1.57
C GLY A 58 2.21 0.73 2.37
N TYR A 59 0.90 0.98 2.54
CA TYR A 59 -0.03 0.05 3.18
C TYR A 59 -0.89 -0.68 2.15
N SER A 60 -0.90 -2.01 2.19
CA SER A 60 -1.62 -2.89 1.27
C SER A 60 -1.35 -2.49 -0.19
N MET A 61 -2.33 -1.90 -0.88
CA MET A 61 -2.16 -1.33 -2.22
C MET A 61 -0.97 -0.36 -2.31
N GLY A 62 -0.80 0.49 -1.29
CA GLY A 62 0.29 1.47 -1.23
C GLY A 62 1.68 0.82 -1.24
N GLY A 63 1.82 -0.40 -0.71
CA GLY A 63 3.10 -1.13 -0.75
C GLY A 63 3.50 -1.52 -2.17
N LEU A 64 2.51 -1.98 -2.96
CA LEU A 64 2.70 -2.27 -4.38
C LEU A 64 2.98 -1.00 -5.19
N ILE A 65 2.22 0.07 -4.95
CA ILE A 65 2.43 1.36 -5.62
C ILE A 65 3.81 1.92 -5.28
N GLY A 66 4.23 1.84 -4.01
CA GLY A 66 5.55 2.30 -3.57
C GLY A 66 6.69 1.56 -4.26
N PHE A 67 6.60 0.23 -4.36
CA PHE A 67 7.56 -0.57 -5.10
C PHE A 67 7.68 -0.15 -6.58
N GLU A 68 6.56 -0.05 -7.30
CA GLU A 68 6.57 0.34 -8.71
C GLU A 68 6.98 1.81 -8.89
N LEU A 69 6.62 2.70 -7.96
CA LEU A 69 7.07 4.09 -7.97
C LEU A 69 8.59 4.19 -7.89
N ILE A 70 9.23 3.40 -7.03
CA ILE A 70 10.71 3.37 -6.93
C ILE A 70 11.32 2.86 -8.23
N ARG A 71 10.75 1.82 -8.84
CA ARG A 71 11.20 1.32 -10.16
C ARG A 71 11.11 2.40 -11.24
N ALA A 72 10.00 3.13 -11.29
CA ALA A 72 9.80 4.22 -12.24
C ALA A 72 10.76 5.40 -12.00
N LEU A 73 10.99 5.79 -10.74
CA LEU A 73 11.95 6.82 -10.37
C LEU A 73 13.38 6.43 -10.80
N ARG A 74 13.78 5.16 -10.60
CA ARG A 74 15.07 4.63 -11.05
C ARG A 74 15.25 4.77 -12.56
N THR A 75 14.26 4.38 -13.35
CA THR A 75 14.32 4.48 -14.82
C THR A 75 14.44 5.93 -15.30
N ARG A 76 14.03 6.90 -14.48
CA ARG A 76 14.14 8.33 -14.75
C ARG A 76 15.43 8.96 -14.23
N GLY A 77 16.32 8.18 -13.62
CA GLY A 77 17.57 8.67 -13.02
C GLY A 77 17.36 9.52 -11.76
N SER A 78 16.20 9.40 -11.11
CA SER A 78 15.92 10.08 -9.83
C SER A 78 16.67 9.41 -8.67
N ALA A 79 16.80 10.12 -7.56
CA ALA A 79 17.30 9.54 -6.32
C ALA A 79 16.45 8.32 -5.89
N LEU A 80 17.12 7.31 -5.33
CA LEU A 80 16.47 6.13 -4.77
C LEU A 80 16.23 6.32 -3.27
N PRO A 81 15.20 5.70 -2.69
CA PRO A 81 14.91 5.85 -1.28
C PRO A 81 15.97 5.17 -0.42
N THR A 82 16.13 5.65 0.81
CA THR A 82 16.95 4.98 1.83
C THR A 82 16.30 3.68 2.30
N ARG A 83 14.96 3.59 2.27
CA ARG A 83 14.21 2.38 2.61
C ARG A 83 12.81 2.36 1.98
N LEU A 84 12.33 1.16 1.65
CA LEU A 84 10.92 0.90 1.33
C LEU A 84 10.26 0.21 2.53
N PHE A 85 9.15 0.77 3.01
CA PHE A 85 8.31 0.17 4.04
C PHE A 85 7.05 -0.40 3.38
N VAL A 86 6.91 -1.72 3.42
CA VAL A 86 5.73 -2.43 2.92
C VAL A 86 4.92 -2.94 4.09
N THR A 87 3.63 -2.62 4.14
CA THR A 87 2.73 -3.12 5.19
C THR A 87 1.56 -3.88 4.60
N ALA A 88 1.19 -5.02 5.18
CA ALA A 88 0.02 -5.81 4.82
C ALA A 88 -0.06 -6.11 3.31
N ARG A 89 1.07 -6.48 2.69
CA ARG A 89 1.12 -6.78 1.26
C ARG A 89 2.11 -7.90 0.94
N GLN A 90 1.65 -8.92 0.21
CA GLN A 90 2.51 -9.98 -0.33
C GLN A 90 3.48 -9.42 -1.38
N ALA A 91 4.59 -10.11 -1.61
CA ALA A 91 5.57 -9.71 -2.61
C ALA A 91 4.98 -9.68 -4.04
N PRO A 92 5.39 -8.73 -4.91
CA PRO A 92 4.77 -8.47 -6.22
C PRO A 92 4.76 -9.67 -7.16
N GLN A 93 5.80 -10.52 -7.13
CA GLN A 93 5.94 -11.69 -7.99
C GLN A 93 4.99 -12.85 -7.62
N LEU A 94 4.37 -12.79 -6.45
CA LEU A 94 3.45 -13.83 -6.00
C LEU A 94 2.08 -13.68 -6.68
N ILE A 95 1.61 -14.78 -7.25
CA ILE A 95 0.32 -14.84 -7.94
C ILE A 95 -0.81 -14.85 -6.90
N GLU A 96 -1.73 -13.89 -7.03
CA GLU A 96 -2.99 -13.93 -6.29
C GLU A 96 -3.88 -15.05 -6.84
N THR A 97 -4.13 -16.07 -6.03
CA THR A 97 -4.94 -17.24 -6.40
C THR A 97 -6.37 -17.16 -5.87
N ARG A 98 -6.68 -16.16 -5.03
CA ARG A 98 -8.00 -16.00 -4.42
C ARG A 98 -9.02 -15.50 -5.46
N PRO A 99 -10.32 -15.82 -5.29
CA PRO A 99 -11.35 -15.37 -6.22
C PRO A 99 -11.40 -13.86 -6.32
N SER A 100 -11.55 -13.34 -7.54
CA SER A 100 -11.59 -11.90 -7.78
C SER A 100 -12.77 -11.23 -7.07
N LEU A 101 -12.52 -10.04 -6.52
CA LEU A 101 -13.49 -9.17 -5.87
C LEU A 101 -14.01 -8.10 -6.82
N TYR A 102 -13.16 -7.48 -7.66
CA TYR A 102 -13.59 -6.33 -8.47
C TYR A 102 -14.62 -6.68 -9.55
N GLN A 103 -14.89 -7.95 -9.78
CA GLN A 103 -15.92 -8.44 -10.69
C GLN A 103 -17.24 -8.81 -9.98
N LEU A 104 -17.26 -8.84 -8.65
CA LEU A 104 -18.47 -9.16 -7.90
C LEU A 104 -19.52 -8.05 -8.06
N PRO A 105 -20.83 -8.37 -8.04
CA PRO A 105 -21.88 -7.38 -7.90
C PRO A 105 -21.65 -6.48 -6.68
N ASP A 106 -22.13 -5.23 -6.74
CA ASP A 106 -21.92 -4.22 -5.69
C ASP A 106 -22.37 -4.70 -4.31
N GLU A 107 -23.50 -5.43 -4.25
CA GLU A 107 -24.05 -5.98 -3.01
C GLU A 107 -23.13 -7.03 -2.38
N GLN A 108 -22.49 -7.86 -3.21
CA GLN A 108 -21.61 -8.94 -2.75
C GLN A 108 -20.21 -8.44 -2.43
N LEU A 109 -19.76 -7.36 -3.08
CA LEU A 109 -18.42 -6.83 -2.90
C LEU A 109 -18.15 -6.45 -1.43
N PHE A 110 -19.09 -5.75 -0.79
CA PHE A 110 -18.95 -5.26 0.58
C PHE A 110 -18.96 -6.38 1.63
N GLU A 111 -19.78 -7.39 1.41
CA GLU A 111 -19.83 -8.57 2.29
C GLU A 111 -18.52 -9.36 2.20
N GLU A 112 -18.00 -9.54 0.98
CA GLU A 112 -16.81 -10.35 0.74
C GLU A 112 -15.50 -9.64 1.15
N LEU A 113 -15.28 -8.41 0.70
CA LEU A 113 -15.18 -7.31 1.64
C LEU A 113 -14.70 -7.54 3.08
N ASP A 114 -15.69 -7.30 3.94
CA ASP A 114 -15.63 -7.43 5.38
C ASP A 114 -15.20 -8.84 5.80
N ARG A 115 -15.70 -9.88 5.11
CA ARG A 115 -15.33 -11.27 5.39
C ARG A 115 -13.83 -11.54 5.22
N ARG A 116 -13.18 -10.96 4.20
CA ARG A 116 -11.77 -11.23 3.88
C ARG A 116 -10.78 -10.41 4.69
N TYR A 117 -11.10 -9.16 4.96
CA TYR A 117 -10.13 -8.22 5.52
C TYR A 117 -10.55 -7.68 6.89
N GLY A 118 -11.85 -7.71 7.21
CA GLY A 118 -12.45 -6.92 8.29
C GLY A 118 -12.32 -5.42 8.03
N GLY A 119 -12.89 -4.58 8.88
CA GLY A 119 -12.53 -3.14 8.89
C GLY A 119 -13.24 -2.26 7.87
N ILE A 120 -14.29 -2.75 7.20
CA ILE A 120 -15.24 -1.84 6.54
C ILE A 120 -16.09 -1.17 7.63
N PRO A 121 -16.22 0.18 7.63
CA PRO A 121 -17.09 0.87 8.57
C PRO A 121 -18.52 0.34 8.51
N SER A 122 -19.11 0.05 9.67
CA SER A 122 -20.44 -0.55 9.76
C SER A 122 -21.53 0.32 9.11
N GLU A 123 -21.30 1.63 9.06
CA GLU A 123 -22.14 2.65 8.43
C GLU A 123 -22.15 2.49 6.91
N ALA A 124 -20.99 2.21 6.29
CA ALA A 124 -20.91 1.88 4.88
C ALA A 124 -21.64 0.56 4.61
N LEU A 125 -21.52 -0.42 5.51
CA LEU A 125 -22.30 -1.66 5.42
C LEU A 125 -23.81 -1.47 5.61
N LYS A 126 -24.30 -0.34 6.14
CA LYS A 126 -25.73 -0.14 6.46
C LYS A 126 -26.44 0.91 5.61
N ASN A 127 -25.72 1.84 4.99
CA ASN A 127 -26.30 2.97 4.25
C ASN A 127 -26.05 2.85 2.73
N PRO A 128 -27.10 2.61 1.91
CA PRO A 128 -26.97 2.49 0.46
C PRO A 128 -26.38 3.73 -0.24
N GLU A 129 -26.68 4.94 0.23
CA GLU A 129 -26.15 6.18 -0.35
C GLU A 129 -24.63 6.25 -0.15
N ILE A 130 -24.17 5.95 1.07
CA ILE A 130 -22.74 5.84 1.38
C ILE A 130 -22.10 4.75 0.51
N ARG A 131 -22.71 3.55 0.40
CA ARG A 131 -22.19 2.49 -0.47
C ARG A 131 -22.01 2.97 -1.90
N SER A 132 -23.02 3.63 -2.48
CA SER A 132 -22.98 4.08 -3.88
C SER A 132 -21.78 5.01 -4.19
N VAL A 133 -21.30 5.75 -3.19
CA VAL A 133 -20.12 6.63 -3.30
C VAL A 133 -18.81 5.87 -3.11
N PHE A 134 -18.76 4.91 -2.18
CA PHE A 134 -17.53 4.17 -1.84
C PHE A 134 -17.27 2.97 -2.76
N VAL A 135 -18.31 2.30 -3.28
CA VAL A 135 -18.19 1.12 -4.15
C VAL A 135 -17.29 1.41 -5.35
N PRO A 136 -17.49 2.47 -6.16
CA PRO A 136 -16.68 2.69 -7.35
C PRO A 136 -15.21 2.97 -7.02
N LEU A 137 -14.95 3.59 -5.87
CA LEU A 137 -13.59 3.84 -5.39
C LEU A 137 -12.90 2.56 -4.96
N LEU A 138 -13.56 1.76 -4.10
CA LEU A 138 -13.02 0.49 -3.63
C LEU A 138 -12.82 -0.48 -4.79
N ARG A 139 -13.77 -0.56 -5.72
CA ARG A 139 -13.68 -1.42 -6.91
C ARG A 139 -12.47 -1.07 -7.76
N ALA A 140 -12.21 0.22 -8.00
CA ALA A 140 -11.04 0.65 -8.75
C ALA A 140 -9.70 0.28 -8.05
N ASP A 141 -9.62 0.48 -6.73
CA ASP A 141 -8.44 0.14 -5.94
C ASP A 141 -8.20 -1.39 -5.92
N ILE A 142 -9.27 -2.19 -5.83
CA ILE A 142 -9.21 -3.66 -5.88
C ILE A 142 -8.84 -4.16 -7.28
N GLU A 143 -9.45 -3.60 -8.32
CA GLU A 143 -9.12 -3.93 -9.71
C GLU A 143 -7.64 -3.72 -9.98
N MET A 144 -7.09 -2.59 -9.52
CA MET A 144 -5.66 -2.29 -9.62
C MET A 144 -4.78 -3.38 -9.00
N ILE A 145 -5.16 -3.87 -7.83
CA ILE A 145 -4.46 -4.93 -7.11
C ILE A 145 -4.58 -6.28 -7.81
N GLU A 146 -5.79 -6.70 -8.17
CA GLU A 146 -6.08 -8.05 -8.65
C GLU A 146 -5.66 -8.25 -10.11
N THR A 147 -5.65 -7.18 -10.88
CA THR A 147 -5.25 -7.20 -12.28
C THR A 147 -3.75 -6.92 -12.46
N TYR A 148 -3.02 -6.49 -11.43
CA TYR A 148 -1.57 -6.31 -11.49
C TYR A 148 -0.87 -7.62 -11.89
N ARG A 149 0.11 -7.50 -12.77
CA ARG A 149 0.95 -8.62 -13.21
C ARG A 149 2.39 -8.17 -13.13
N TYR A 150 3.15 -8.78 -12.22
CA TYR A 150 4.55 -8.48 -12.05
C TYR A 150 5.32 -8.65 -13.36
N GLN A 151 6.01 -7.60 -13.77
CA GLN A 151 6.97 -7.64 -14.85
C GLN A 151 8.37 -7.83 -14.24
N PRO A 152 9.05 -8.96 -14.51
CA PRO A 152 10.41 -9.18 -14.03
C PRO A 152 11.34 -8.03 -14.42
N GLY A 153 12.26 -7.71 -13.52
CA GLY A 153 13.29 -6.70 -13.73
C GLY A 153 14.31 -6.71 -12.61
N GLU A 154 15.28 -5.80 -12.70
CA GLU A 154 16.32 -5.66 -11.68
C GLU A 154 15.69 -5.37 -10.30
N PRO A 155 16.06 -6.14 -9.25
CA PRO A 155 15.67 -5.86 -7.88
C PRO A 155 16.01 -4.42 -7.47
N LEU A 156 15.33 -3.90 -6.45
CA LEU A 156 15.67 -2.62 -5.85
C LEU A 156 17.06 -2.67 -5.18
N ASP A 157 17.70 -1.52 -5.03
CA ASP A 157 18.98 -1.37 -4.32
C ASP A 157 18.80 -0.61 -3.00
N CYS A 158 17.66 -0.81 -2.34
CA CYS A 158 17.37 -0.25 -1.03
C CYS A 158 16.83 -1.34 -0.09
N PRO A 159 17.11 -1.28 1.22
CA PRO A 159 16.48 -2.16 2.21
C PRO A 159 14.95 -2.11 2.15
N ILE A 160 14.30 -3.21 2.53
CA ILE A 160 12.84 -3.28 2.64
C ILE A 160 12.45 -3.73 4.06
N SER A 161 11.67 -2.92 4.78
CA SER A 161 11.01 -3.35 6.02
C SER A 161 9.58 -3.76 5.70
N VAL A 162 9.23 -5.00 6.02
CA VAL A 162 7.95 -5.64 5.70
C VAL A 162 7.18 -5.93 6.97
N PHE A 163 5.96 -5.42 7.03
CA PHE A 163 5.08 -5.49 8.19
C PHE A 163 3.80 -6.25 7.86
N GLY A 164 3.34 -7.13 8.76
CA GLY A 164 2.09 -7.87 8.57
C GLY A 164 1.29 -8.07 9.86
N GLY A 165 0.02 -8.45 9.72
CA GLY A 165 -0.78 -8.92 10.86
C GLY A 165 -0.52 -10.41 11.13
N GLN A 166 -0.51 -10.82 12.39
CA GLN A 166 -0.36 -12.22 12.81
C GLN A 166 -1.57 -13.08 12.40
N THR A 167 -2.75 -12.48 12.31
CA THR A 167 -3.98 -13.14 11.85
C THR A 167 -4.43 -12.59 10.49
N ASP A 168 -3.52 -11.95 9.74
CA ASP A 168 -3.78 -11.56 8.36
C ASP A 168 -3.77 -12.81 7.47
N ARG A 169 -4.50 -12.76 6.35
CA ARG A 169 -4.50 -13.78 5.32
C ARG A 169 -3.16 -13.88 4.57
N ILE A 170 -2.30 -12.87 4.73
CA ILE A 170 -0.96 -12.85 4.16
C ILE A 170 -0.01 -13.55 5.13
N THR A 171 0.55 -14.66 4.68
CA THR A 171 1.42 -15.51 5.46
C THR A 171 2.80 -14.89 5.63
N ARG A 172 3.55 -15.37 6.64
CA ARG A 172 4.93 -14.94 6.86
C ARG A 172 5.84 -15.22 5.67
N ASP A 173 5.62 -16.32 4.96
CA ASP A 173 6.41 -16.68 3.78
C ASP A 173 6.14 -15.74 2.60
N GLU A 174 4.87 -15.34 2.41
CA GLU A 174 4.50 -14.34 1.39
C GLU A 174 5.08 -12.95 1.70
N LEU A 175 5.26 -12.61 2.97
CA LEU A 175 5.97 -11.41 3.41
C LEU A 175 7.49 -11.54 3.20
N ALA A 176 8.07 -12.70 3.52
CA ALA A 176 9.49 -12.95 3.34
C ALA A 176 9.93 -12.98 1.86
N ALA A 177 9.02 -13.32 0.95
CA ALA A 177 9.26 -13.30 -0.50
C ALA A 177 9.64 -11.91 -1.05
N TRP A 178 9.45 -10.83 -0.29
CA TRP A 178 9.98 -9.50 -0.65
C TRP A 178 11.52 -9.47 -0.75
N GLN A 179 12.22 -10.46 -0.18
CA GLN A 179 13.68 -10.59 -0.33
C GLN A 179 14.11 -10.73 -1.80
N GLU A 180 13.27 -11.28 -2.68
CA GLU A 180 13.58 -11.36 -4.12
C GLU A 180 13.48 -9.99 -4.82
N MET A 181 12.83 -9.01 -4.19
CA MET A 181 12.55 -7.69 -4.77
C MET A 181 13.65 -6.66 -4.47
N THR A 182 14.68 -7.02 -3.70
CA THR A 182 15.83 -6.16 -3.41
C THR A 182 17.13 -6.96 -3.33
N THR A 183 18.25 -6.33 -3.66
CA THR A 183 19.60 -6.86 -3.42
C THR A 183 20.08 -6.59 -1.98
N ARG A 184 19.32 -5.81 -1.21
CA ARG A 184 19.63 -5.42 0.18
C ARG A 184 18.87 -6.29 1.18
N GLU A 185 19.04 -5.99 2.45
CA GLU A 185 18.36 -6.68 3.54
C GLU A 185 16.84 -6.49 3.51
N VAL A 186 16.11 -7.53 3.90
CA VAL A 186 14.68 -7.47 4.19
C VAL A 186 14.43 -7.84 5.64
N GLU A 187 13.72 -6.98 6.36
CA GLU A 187 13.27 -7.23 7.73
C GLU A 187 11.78 -7.51 7.75
N VAL A 188 11.36 -8.64 8.32
CA VAL A 188 9.94 -9.01 8.41
C VAL A 188 9.49 -8.98 9.87
N GLN A 189 8.46 -8.19 10.17
CA GLN A 189 7.85 -8.12 11.50
C GLN A 189 6.33 -8.29 11.41
N GLN A 190 5.75 -9.08 12.32
CA GLN A 190 4.30 -9.27 12.41
C GLN A 190 3.75 -8.73 13.73
N PHE A 191 2.62 -8.05 13.65
CA PHE A 191 1.93 -7.42 14.78
C PHE A 191 0.60 -8.12 15.08
N ALA A 192 0.12 -8.00 16.32
CA ALA A 192 -1.17 -8.56 16.71
C ALA A 192 -2.30 -7.93 15.88
N GLY A 193 -3.16 -8.77 15.30
CA GLY A 193 -4.31 -8.36 14.48
C GLY A 193 -4.28 -8.91 13.05
N GLY A 194 -5.36 -8.63 12.32
CA GLY A 194 -5.56 -9.03 10.92
C GLY A 194 -5.05 -7.98 9.92
N HIS A 195 -5.64 -7.94 8.73
CA HIS A 195 -5.21 -7.06 7.64
C HIS A 195 -5.22 -5.57 7.99
N PHE A 196 -6.05 -5.14 8.95
CA PHE A 196 -6.17 -3.77 9.41
C PHE A 196 -5.63 -3.56 10.84
N PHE A 197 -4.61 -4.33 11.26
CA PHE A 197 -4.01 -4.25 12.61
C PHE A 197 -3.63 -2.81 13.03
N ILE A 198 -3.23 -1.98 12.06
CA ILE A 198 -2.90 -0.56 12.24
C ILE A 198 -4.05 0.27 12.83
N ASN A 199 -5.30 -0.11 12.57
CA ASN A 199 -6.47 0.62 13.06
C ASN A 199 -6.75 0.33 14.54
N THR A 200 -6.27 -0.80 15.06
CA THR A 200 -6.44 -1.19 16.47
C THR A 200 -5.34 -0.60 17.33
N ASN A 201 -4.07 -0.77 16.91
CA ASN A 201 -2.93 -0.22 17.64
C ASN A 201 -1.77 0.09 16.68
N PRO A 202 -1.59 1.35 16.25
CA PRO A 202 -0.51 1.73 15.35
C PRO A 202 0.85 1.87 16.05
N ALA A 203 0.90 1.94 17.39
CA ALA A 203 2.13 2.29 18.11
C ALA A 203 3.30 1.30 17.89
N PRO A 204 3.11 -0.04 17.87
CA PRO A 204 4.18 -0.98 17.56
C PRO A 204 4.75 -0.79 16.15
N LEU A 205 3.89 -0.55 15.16
CA LEU A 205 4.31 -0.28 13.78
C LEU A 205 5.10 1.02 13.69
N LEU A 206 4.60 2.09 14.32
CA LEU A 206 5.27 3.40 14.32
C LEU A 206 6.64 3.33 15.01
N SER A 207 6.75 2.59 16.12
CA SER A 207 8.03 2.35 16.79
C SER A 207 9.02 1.60 15.88
N ALA A 208 8.54 0.60 15.14
CA ALA A 208 9.36 -0.12 14.17
C ALA A 208 9.79 0.77 12.99
N LEU A 209 8.88 1.59 12.47
CA LEU A 209 9.15 2.59 11.43
C LEU A 209 10.24 3.57 11.87
N SER A 210 10.10 4.18 13.05
CA SER A 210 11.02 5.20 13.56
C SER A 210 12.41 4.66 13.90
N ARG A 211 12.58 3.35 14.14
CA ARG A 211 13.89 2.73 14.32
C ARG A 211 14.65 2.56 13.00
N ASP A 212 13.92 2.41 11.90
CA ASP A 212 14.45 2.08 10.58
C ASP A 212 14.56 3.32 9.66
N LEU A 213 14.14 4.49 10.15
CA LEU A 213 14.27 5.82 9.56
C LEU A 213 15.52 6.52 10.11
#